data_AF-A0A2E7SSI4-F1
#
_entry.id   AF-A0A2E7SSI4-F1
#
_cell.length_a   1.000
_cell.length_b   1.000
_cell.length_c   1.000
_cell.angle_alpha   90.00
_cell.angle_beta   90.00
_cell.angle_gamma   90.00
#
_symmetry.space_group_name_H-M   'P 1'
#
loop_
_entity.id
_entity.type
_entity.pdbx_description
1 polymer ?
#
loop_
_entity_poly.entity_id
_entity_poly.type
_entity_poly.pdbx_seq_one_letter_code
_entity_poly.pdbx_strand_id
1 'polypeptide(L)'
;MWSIAKQTLKAAVRYRFVVAIAITLLVIVFALPMIVKSDGTAKGMVQLVLTYTLAATTALLGIASLWIGCGTLAREIEDNVMQMVAVKPIARWQIWFGKWLGIMLLNAALLAPTGLAIFFLIEAHANSSELSEEEQAKLRNEVLVSRSEVTNPEPEFTLVRARAYAYCKLMALGKTDTQYTPQEQNLRMSVTQPEHILSLRGNEYTRIIEEAQNSPSKERLSQLNTELETLEHQAKEVARGTREVVVPGEYKMWEFQIDPALVDEINQRPIYLRYKFNAGDEYDPKSHLCNWIVGDGTSKRWPKDEQFKTLTVGSSVFHELEIDLEGGAVPNMGENRGRVVVHFFNFTEKPIVFQLKDGPSILYHDGGFGTNLLRGLLIIYFWLGLISAIGLMTSSFLSFPVATFISIGILLISASTGTLEQIIEEKGISGINHETGKKELPTIVDDLAIYMSKSILWVTDLVWGYSPVDNLSSGRTITWGTLATAFTGIILVMSGIVSAFGAFMFQRKELALPNPTASMN
;
A
#
# COMPACT_ATOMS: atom_id res chain seq x y z
N MET A 1 33.97 8.44 -11.76
CA MET A 1 32.67 8.45 -11.05
C MET A 1 32.78 9.06 -9.66
N TRP A 2 33.58 8.51 -8.74
CA TRP A 2 33.75 9.06 -7.37
C TRP A 2 34.11 10.55 -7.31
N SER A 3 35.01 11.01 -8.17
CA SER A 3 35.39 12.43 -8.21
C SER A 3 34.22 13.37 -8.54
N ILE A 4 33.28 12.92 -9.38
CA ILE A 4 32.08 13.68 -9.76
C ILE A 4 31.12 13.72 -8.57
N ALA A 5 30.88 12.58 -7.93
CA ALA A 5 30.07 12.51 -6.71
C ALA A 5 30.60 13.44 -5.61
N LYS A 6 31.93 13.44 -5.40
CA LYS A 6 32.59 14.33 -4.43
C LYS A 6 32.44 15.82 -4.80
N GLN A 7 32.45 16.16 -6.09
CA GLN A 7 32.19 17.53 -6.54
C GLN A 7 30.74 17.95 -6.29
N THR A 8 29.77 17.09 -6.62
CA THR A 8 28.35 17.33 -6.33
C THR A 8 28.11 17.57 -4.84
N LEU A 9 28.72 16.76 -3.97
CA LEU A 9 28.63 16.92 -2.52
C LEU A 9 29.24 18.24 -2.05
N LYS A 10 30.45 18.58 -2.52
CA LYS A 10 31.11 19.85 -2.20
C LYS A 10 30.30 21.06 -2.65
N ALA A 11 29.70 20.98 -3.83
CA ALA A 11 28.83 22.04 -4.33
C ALA A 11 27.61 22.21 -3.42
N ALA A 12 26.91 21.12 -3.08
CA ALA A 12 25.74 21.17 -2.19
C ALA A 12 26.06 21.81 -0.83
N VAL A 13 27.20 21.45 -0.22
CA VAL A 13 27.66 22.05 1.04
C VAL A 13 28.00 23.53 0.89
N ARG A 14 28.70 23.90 -0.21
CA ARG A 14 29.10 25.30 -0.47
C ARG A 14 27.92 26.25 -0.58
N TYR A 15 26.80 25.81 -1.16
CA TYR A 15 25.59 26.63 -1.30
C TYR A 15 24.81 26.82 0.00
N ARG A 16 25.32 26.35 1.16
CA ARG A 16 24.61 26.33 2.45
C ARG A 16 23.27 25.59 2.43
N PHE A 17 22.93 24.96 1.31
CA PHE A 17 21.69 24.21 1.11
C PHE A 17 21.60 23.03 2.06
N VAL A 18 22.69 22.25 2.19
CA VAL A 18 22.79 21.13 3.13
C VAL A 18 22.61 21.60 4.57
N VAL A 19 23.19 22.76 4.93
CA VAL A 19 23.07 23.33 6.27
C VAL A 19 21.63 23.76 6.56
N ALA A 20 20.98 24.43 5.61
CA ALA A 20 19.58 24.83 5.73
C ALA A 20 18.67 23.60 5.94
N ILE A 21 18.83 22.54 5.15
CA ILE A 21 18.06 21.31 5.31
C ILE A 21 18.34 20.64 6.65
N ALA A 22 19.61 20.54 7.05
CA ALA A 22 19.97 19.92 8.32
C ALA A 22 19.33 20.65 9.52
N ILE A 23 19.31 22.00 9.48
CA ILE A 23 18.63 22.81 10.50
C ILE A 23 17.11 22.55 10.46
N THR A 24 16.49 22.55 9.29
CA THR A 24 15.06 22.27 9.16
C THR A 24 14.69 20.87 9.65
N LEU A 25 15.53 19.86 9.35
CA LEU A 25 15.34 18.49 9.86
C LEU A 25 15.44 18.44 11.38
N LEU A 26 16.40 19.15 11.97
CA LEU A 26 16.51 19.26 13.43
C LEU A 26 15.23 19.87 14.01
N VAL A 27 14.74 20.97 13.43
CA VAL A 27 13.47 21.57 13.85
C VAL A 27 12.31 20.58 13.73
N ILE A 28 12.20 19.83 12.63
CA ILE A 28 11.15 18.82 12.46
C ILE A 28 11.22 17.75 13.56
N VAL A 29 12.41 17.22 13.81
CA VAL A 29 12.61 16.12 14.77
C VAL A 29 12.36 16.56 16.21
N PHE A 30 12.77 17.77 16.60
CA PHE A 30 12.66 18.23 17.99
C PHE A 30 11.41 19.07 18.27
N ALA A 31 10.93 19.87 17.30
CA ALA A 31 9.78 20.75 17.53
C ALA A 31 8.43 20.05 17.31
N LEU A 32 8.31 19.12 16.36
CA LEU A 32 7.03 18.42 16.16
C LEU A 32 6.56 17.68 17.41
N PRO A 33 7.40 16.93 18.15
CA PRO A 33 6.98 16.29 19.39
C PRO A 33 6.43 17.25 20.46
N MET A 34 6.92 18.49 20.49
CA MET A 34 6.49 19.50 21.46
C MET A 34 5.15 20.16 21.09
N ILE A 35 4.82 20.20 19.80
CA ILE A 35 3.61 20.87 19.28
C ILE A 35 2.41 19.92 19.26
N VAL A 36 2.65 18.63 19.03
CA VAL A 36 1.62 17.61 18.98
C VAL A 36 0.97 17.44 20.35
N LYS A 37 -0.35 17.64 20.42
CA LYS A 37 -1.18 17.15 21.52
C LYS A 37 -1.66 15.74 21.19
N SER A 38 -1.35 14.80 22.07
CA SER A 38 -1.83 13.42 21.95
C SER A 38 -3.11 13.20 22.75
N ASP A 39 -3.82 12.12 22.45
CA ASP A 39 -5.06 11.64 23.06
C ASP A 39 -4.90 11.20 24.53
N GLY A 40 -3.83 11.64 25.21
CA GLY A 40 -3.49 11.30 26.58
C GLY A 40 -2.84 9.92 26.77
N THR A 41 -2.73 9.11 25.71
CA THR A 41 -2.10 7.78 25.78
C THR A 41 -0.63 7.82 25.32
N ALA A 42 0.26 7.18 26.07
CA ALA A 42 1.68 7.11 25.75
C ALA A 42 1.93 6.46 24.36
N LYS A 43 1.14 5.42 24.03
CA LYS A 43 1.15 4.76 22.70
C LYS A 43 0.80 5.75 21.59
N GLY A 44 -0.36 6.41 21.69
CA GLY A 44 -0.83 7.33 20.66
C GLY A 44 0.17 8.46 20.43
N MET A 45 0.80 8.96 21.48
CA MET A 45 1.84 9.98 21.39
C MET A 45 3.04 9.51 20.55
N VAL A 46 3.60 8.33 20.85
CA VAL A 46 4.75 7.80 20.11
C VAL A 46 4.39 7.50 18.66
N GLN A 47 3.22 6.89 18.39
CA GLN A 47 2.76 6.61 17.03
C GLN A 47 2.59 7.88 16.19
N LEU A 48 2.00 8.92 16.80
CA LEU A 48 1.80 10.20 16.16
C LEU A 48 3.15 10.88 15.91
N VAL A 49 4.02 10.97 16.91
CA VAL A 49 5.37 11.52 16.74
C VAL A 49 6.13 10.80 15.62
N LEU A 50 6.12 9.48 15.60
CA LEU A 50 6.76 8.68 14.55
C LEU A 50 6.19 8.98 13.17
N THR A 51 4.87 8.93 13.03
CA THR A 51 4.19 9.15 11.75
C THR A 51 4.54 10.51 11.17
N TYR A 52 4.39 11.57 11.97
CA TYR A 52 4.58 12.93 11.48
C TYR A 52 6.05 13.28 11.28
N THR A 53 6.97 12.85 12.16
CA THR A 53 8.41 13.12 12.00
C THR A 53 9.00 12.37 10.81
N LEU A 54 8.66 11.09 10.61
CA LEU A 54 9.13 10.30 9.47
C LEU A 54 8.51 10.80 8.16
N ALA A 55 7.21 11.12 8.14
CA ALA A 55 6.55 11.67 6.95
C ALA A 55 7.13 13.03 6.57
N ALA A 56 7.28 13.94 7.53
CA ALA A 56 7.86 15.27 7.28
C ALA A 56 9.32 15.19 6.82
N THR A 57 10.13 14.31 7.43
CA THR A 57 11.51 14.04 7.01
C THR A 57 11.57 13.50 5.58
N THR A 58 10.71 12.52 5.27
CA THR A 58 10.63 11.92 3.93
C THR A 58 10.21 12.95 2.88
N ALA A 59 9.20 13.76 3.16
CA ALA A 59 8.73 14.81 2.27
C ALA A 59 9.80 15.88 2.03
N LEU A 60 10.44 16.38 3.09
CA LEU A 60 11.49 17.40 2.99
C LEU A 60 12.69 16.90 2.17
N LEU A 61 13.19 15.69 2.49
CA LEU A 61 14.29 15.08 1.76
C LEU A 61 13.90 14.72 0.33
N GLY A 62 12.66 14.32 0.08
CA GLY A 62 12.12 14.06 -1.26
C GLY A 62 12.13 15.31 -2.13
N ILE A 63 11.57 16.42 -1.63
CA ILE A 63 11.57 17.72 -2.31
C ILE A 63 13.00 18.20 -2.56
N ALA A 64 13.88 18.10 -1.55
CA ALA A 64 15.27 18.48 -1.70
C ALA A 64 16.02 17.63 -2.73
N SER A 65 15.80 16.31 -2.72
CA SER A 65 16.40 15.36 -3.67
C SER A 65 15.95 15.66 -5.09
N LEU A 66 14.66 15.94 -5.29
CA LEU A 66 14.10 16.33 -6.57
C LEU A 66 14.72 17.63 -7.06
N TRP A 67 14.78 18.64 -6.19
CA TRP A 67 15.35 19.94 -6.52
C TRP A 67 16.83 19.86 -6.92
N ILE A 68 17.64 19.13 -6.16
CA ILE A 68 19.06 18.89 -6.49
C ILE A 68 19.16 18.08 -7.79
N GLY A 69 18.33 17.05 -7.96
CA GLY A 69 18.29 16.25 -9.18
C GLY A 69 18.02 17.11 -10.42
N CYS A 70 16.99 17.94 -10.39
CA CYS A 70 16.65 18.87 -11.47
C CYS A 70 17.73 19.93 -11.70
N GLY A 71 18.33 20.45 -10.62
CA GLY A 71 19.24 21.59 -10.68
C GLY A 71 20.68 21.25 -11.09
N THR A 72 21.21 20.11 -10.66
CA THR A 72 22.65 19.83 -10.79
C THR A 72 23.11 19.63 -12.22
N LEU A 73 22.27 19.08 -13.10
CA LEU A 73 22.63 18.86 -14.49
C LEU A 73 22.16 20.00 -15.39
N ALA A 74 20.93 20.51 -15.19
CA ALA A 74 20.38 21.59 -15.99
C ALA A 74 21.21 22.88 -15.88
N ARG A 75 21.58 23.29 -14.65
CA ARG A 75 22.39 24.51 -14.43
C ARG A 75 23.80 24.37 -14.99
N GLU A 76 24.43 23.20 -14.87
CA GLU A 76 25.76 22.98 -15.46
C GLU A 76 25.75 23.02 -16.99
N ILE A 77 24.62 22.67 -17.61
CA ILE A 77 24.41 22.81 -19.05
C ILE A 77 24.17 24.29 -19.41
N GLU A 78 23.29 24.99 -18.68
CA GLU A 78 22.98 26.41 -18.91
C GLU A 78 24.20 27.33 -18.70
N ASP A 79 25.02 27.05 -17.68
CA ASP A 79 26.22 27.83 -17.33
C ASP A 79 27.45 27.45 -18.19
N ASN A 80 27.29 26.59 -19.21
CA ASN A 80 28.37 26.06 -20.07
C ASN A 80 29.52 25.35 -19.35
N VAL A 81 29.38 25.03 -18.06
CA VAL A 81 30.39 24.31 -17.27
C VAL A 81 30.56 22.87 -17.77
N MET A 82 29.49 22.26 -18.28
CA MET A 82 29.50 20.90 -18.80
C MET A 82 30.47 20.70 -19.97
N GLN A 83 30.72 21.74 -20.79
CA GLN A 83 31.65 21.67 -21.92
C GLN A 83 33.08 21.37 -21.47
N MET A 84 33.52 21.95 -20.34
CA MET A 84 34.84 21.68 -19.77
C MET A 84 35.00 20.25 -19.24
N VAL A 85 33.90 19.64 -18.79
CA VAL A 85 33.89 18.25 -18.30
C VAL A 85 33.85 17.27 -19.47
N ALA A 86 33.12 17.60 -20.54
CA ALA A 86 32.97 16.77 -21.73
C ALA A 86 34.26 16.59 -22.55
N VAL A 87 35.27 17.46 -22.36
CA VAL A 87 36.60 17.32 -22.97
C VAL A 87 37.42 16.19 -22.32
N LYS A 88 37.07 15.77 -21.10
CA LYS A 88 37.75 14.64 -20.44
C LYS A 88 37.25 13.32 -21.06
N PRO A 89 38.09 12.28 -21.15
CA PRO A 89 37.72 10.97 -21.71
C PRO A 89 36.84 10.20 -20.71
N ILE A 90 35.64 10.71 -20.44
CA ILE A 90 34.66 10.18 -19.49
C ILE A 90 33.36 9.98 -20.26
N ALA A 91 32.80 8.78 -20.19
CA ALA A 91 31.52 8.51 -20.84
C ALA A 91 30.39 9.31 -20.16
N ARG A 92 29.46 9.85 -20.94
CA ARG A 92 28.36 10.68 -20.44
C ARG A 92 27.48 9.98 -19.39
N TRP A 93 27.28 8.67 -19.51
CA TRP A 93 26.57 7.86 -18.50
C TRP A 93 27.30 7.81 -17.14
N GLN A 94 28.65 7.88 -17.13
CA GLN A 94 29.44 7.92 -15.90
C GLN A 94 29.32 9.26 -15.17
N ILE A 95 29.06 10.35 -15.91
CA ILE A 95 28.74 11.67 -15.35
C ILE A 95 27.38 11.62 -14.68
N TRP A 96 26.37 11.12 -15.40
CA TRP A 96 25.01 10.95 -14.90
C TRP A 96 24.99 10.11 -13.61
N PHE A 97 25.58 8.92 -13.65
CA PHE A 97 25.64 8.02 -12.50
C PHE A 97 26.46 8.59 -11.35
N GLY A 98 27.57 9.28 -11.64
CA GLY A 98 28.38 9.96 -10.64
C GLY A 98 27.60 11.04 -9.88
N LYS A 99 26.73 11.80 -10.56
CA LYS A 99 25.86 12.79 -9.91
C LYS A 99 24.80 12.13 -9.06
N TRP A 100 24.12 11.12 -9.59
CA TRP A 100 23.11 10.36 -8.84
C TRP A 100 23.69 9.77 -7.55
N LEU A 101 24.86 9.14 -7.64
CA LEU A 101 25.58 8.61 -6.46
C LEU A 101 25.94 9.72 -5.47
N GLY A 102 26.33 10.91 -5.94
CA GLY A 102 26.57 12.07 -5.08
C GLY A 102 25.34 12.52 -4.30
N ILE A 103 24.16 12.56 -4.95
CA ILE A 103 22.89 12.89 -4.30
C ILE A 103 22.50 11.79 -3.31
N MET A 104 22.68 10.52 -3.67
CA MET A 104 22.45 9.38 -2.79
C MET A 104 23.34 9.40 -1.54
N LEU A 105 24.61 9.79 -1.65
CA LEU A 105 25.47 9.96 -0.48
C LEU A 105 25.01 11.10 0.41
N LEU A 106 24.58 12.22 -0.19
CA LEU A 106 24.03 13.34 0.57
C LEU A 106 22.76 12.94 1.34
N ASN A 107 21.85 12.20 0.68
CA ASN A 107 20.63 11.69 1.32
C ASN A 107 20.96 10.75 2.47
N ALA A 108 21.94 9.85 2.32
CA ALA A 108 22.38 8.99 3.42
C ALA A 108 22.96 9.80 4.59
N ALA A 109 23.79 10.81 4.29
CA ALA A 109 24.41 11.67 5.29
C ALA A 109 23.42 12.53 6.09
N LEU A 110 22.25 12.85 5.51
CA LEU A 110 21.18 13.57 6.20
C LEU A 110 20.19 12.62 6.89
N LEU A 111 19.84 11.50 6.25
CA LEU A 111 18.83 10.56 6.76
C LEU A 111 19.34 9.75 7.95
N ALA A 112 20.59 9.27 7.92
CA ALA A 112 21.16 8.46 9.00
C ALA A 112 21.18 9.17 10.37
N PRO A 113 21.72 10.40 10.51
CA PRO A 113 21.68 11.09 11.81
C PRO A 113 20.25 11.46 12.22
N THR A 114 19.37 11.78 11.27
CA THR A 114 17.95 12.07 11.54
C THR A 114 17.25 10.83 12.11
N GLY A 115 17.46 9.66 11.50
CA GLY A 115 16.92 8.38 11.99
C GLY A 115 17.45 8.00 13.37
N LEU A 116 18.75 8.21 13.62
CA LEU A 116 19.34 8.01 14.95
C LEU A 116 18.75 8.96 15.99
N ALA A 117 18.54 10.24 15.64
CA ALA A 117 17.92 11.21 16.53
C ALA A 117 16.48 10.80 16.90
N ILE A 118 15.70 10.32 15.92
CA ILE A 118 14.34 9.78 16.17
C ILE A 118 14.41 8.57 17.11
N PHE A 119 15.33 7.64 16.86
CA PHE A 119 15.53 6.47 17.73
C PHE A 119 15.82 6.86 19.18
N PHE A 120 16.82 7.72 19.39
CA PHE A 120 17.20 8.15 20.74
C PHE A 120 16.11 8.98 21.44
N LEU A 121 15.35 9.80 20.70
CA LEU A 121 14.23 10.54 21.28
C LEU A 121 13.13 9.60 21.79
N ILE A 122 12.81 8.57 21.02
CA ILE A 122 11.79 7.59 21.40
C ILE A 122 12.28 6.75 22.59
N GLU A 123 13.53 6.31 22.57
CA GLU A 123 14.10 5.55 23.68
C GLU A 123 14.21 6.39 24.96
N ALA A 124 14.59 7.67 24.85
CA ALA A 124 14.61 8.60 25.98
C ALA A 124 13.21 8.87 26.54
N HIS A 125 12.20 9.01 25.67
CA HIS A 125 10.82 9.19 26.10
C HIS A 125 10.27 7.92 26.76
N ALA A 126 10.53 6.75 26.21
CA ALA A 126 10.09 5.48 26.77
C ALA A 126 10.74 5.12 28.12
N ASN A 127 11.95 5.64 28.39
CA ASN A 127 12.65 5.48 29.66
C ASN A 127 12.39 6.64 30.64
N SER A 128 11.52 7.60 30.29
CA SER A 128 11.25 8.75 31.13
C SER A 128 10.48 8.34 32.40
N SER A 129 10.86 8.91 33.55
CA SER A 129 10.20 8.67 34.83
C SER A 129 8.80 9.29 34.93
N GLU A 130 8.35 9.98 33.88
CA GLU A 130 7.02 10.59 33.79
C GLU A 130 5.93 9.56 33.46
N LEU A 131 6.30 8.41 32.91
CA LEU A 131 5.38 7.32 32.54
C LEU A 131 5.25 6.30 33.67
N SER A 132 4.03 5.82 33.91
CA SER A 132 3.77 4.70 34.85
C SER A 132 4.47 3.43 34.37
N GLU A 133 4.85 2.52 35.29
CA GLU A 133 5.48 1.23 34.94
C GLU A 133 4.60 0.41 33.98
N GLU A 134 3.27 0.48 34.12
CA GLU A 134 2.32 -0.18 33.21
C GLU A 134 2.35 0.41 31.79
N GLU A 135 2.45 1.73 31.66
CA GLU A 135 2.51 2.42 30.38
C GLU A 135 3.84 2.16 29.66
N GLN A 136 4.93 2.08 30.43
CA GLN A 136 6.25 1.71 29.91
C GLN A 136 6.25 0.26 29.41
N ALA A 137 5.66 -0.67 30.17
CA ALA A 137 5.52 -2.07 29.74
C ALA A 137 4.69 -2.17 28.46
N LYS A 138 3.58 -1.42 28.37
CA LYS A 138 2.73 -1.37 27.17
C LYS A 138 3.47 -0.81 25.96
N LEU A 139 4.23 0.28 26.11
CA LEU A 139 5.06 0.85 25.05
C LEU A 139 6.12 -0.15 24.56
N ARG A 140 6.77 -0.86 25.49
CA ARG A 140 7.78 -1.86 25.14
C ARG A 140 7.21 -3.06 24.39
N ASN A 141 6.00 -3.49 24.73
CA ASN A 141 5.37 -4.67 24.12
C ASN A 141 4.55 -4.37 22.86
N GLU A 142 4.08 -3.13 22.68
CA GLU A 142 3.23 -2.75 21.54
C GLU A 142 3.92 -1.87 20.50
N VAL A 143 4.80 -0.94 20.91
CA VAL A 143 5.33 0.11 20.02
C VAL A 143 6.83 -0.02 19.76
N LEU A 144 7.62 -0.39 20.79
CA LEU A 144 9.08 -0.54 20.68
C LEU A 144 9.53 -1.93 20.21
N VAL A 145 8.61 -2.66 19.60
CA VAL A 145 8.85 -3.95 18.99
C VAL A 145 8.33 -3.96 17.57
N SER A 146 8.91 -4.82 16.75
CA SER A 146 8.36 -5.14 15.44
C SER A 146 7.45 -6.35 15.58
N ARG A 147 6.19 -6.18 15.21
CA ARG A 147 5.14 -7.20 15.25
C ARG A 147 4.85 -7.68 13.84
N SER A 148 4.99 -8.97 13.59
CA SER A 148 4.59 -9.59 12.33
C SER A 148 3.07 -9.76 12.31
N GLU A 149 2.47 -9.61 11.13
CA GLU A 149 1.02 -9.71 10.91
C GLU A 149 0.71 -10.99 10.13
N VAL A 150 -0.23 -11.79 10.63
CA VAL A 150 -0.88 -12.87 9.87
C VAL A 150 -2.26 -12.41 9.45
N THR A 151 -2.48 -12.34 8.14
CA THR A 151 -3.76 -11.98 7.53
C THR A 151 -4.23 -13.13 6.65
N ASN A 152 -5.55 -13.26 6.49
CA ASN A 152 -6.10 -14.22 5.56
C ASN A 152 -5.95 -13.74 4.11
N PRO A 153 -5.54 -14.62 3.18
CA PRO A 153 -5.43 -14.22 1.79
C PRO A 153 -6.81 -13.79 1.28
N GLU A 154 -6.83 -12.71 0.49
CA GLU A 154 -8.06 -12.27 -0.15
C GLU A 154 -8.60 -13.39 -1.03
N PRO A 155 -9.89 -13.73 -0.92
CA PRO A 155 -10.45 -14.77 -1.75
C PRO A 155 -10.56 -14.31 -3.21
N GLU A 156 -10.10 -15.14 -4.14
CA GLU A 156 -10.26 -14.85 -5.56
C GLU A 156 -11.73 -15.00 -6.00
N PHE A 157 -12.36 -13.91 -6.43
CA PHE A 157 -13.70 -13.90 -7.01
C PHE A 157 -13.66 -14.25 -8.51
N THR A 158 -13.25 -15.48 -8.81
CA THR A 158 -13.24 -15.99 -10.19
C THR A 158 -14.64 -16.29 -10.69
N LEU A 159 -14.88 -15.97 -11.96
CA LEU A 159 -16.14 -16.21 -12.65
C LEU A 159 -15.82 -16.80 -14.01
N VAL A 160 -16.33 -18.00 -14.28
CA VAL A 160 -16.16 -18.69 -15.55
C VAL A 160 -17.51 -18.69 -16.28
N ARG A 161 -17.59 -17.90 -17.36
CA ARG A 161 -18.83 -17.70 -18.14
C ARG A 161 -19.52 -19.00 -18.56
N ALA A 162 -18.75 -19.99 -19.01
CA ALA A 162 -19.29 -21.29 -19.42
C ALA A 162 -19.97 -22.05 -18.27
N ARG A 163 -19.36 -22.02 -17.08
CA ARG A 163 -19.90 -22.65 -15.87
C ARG A 163 -21.12 -21.90 -15.35
N ALA A 164 -21.04 -20.56 -15.31
CA ALA A 164 -22.16 -19.69 -14.95
C ALA A 164 -23.38 -19.96 -15.83
N TYR A 165 -23.20 -20.01 -17.16
CA TYR A 165 -24.27 -20.29 -18.11
C TYR A 165 -24.92 -21.67 -17.89
N ALA A 166 -24.10 -22.71 -17.74
CA ALA A 166 -24.59 -24.07 -17.48
C ALA A 166 -25.37 -24.13 -16.16
N TYR A 167 -24.88 -23.45 -15.12
CA TYR A 167 -25.54 -23.37 -13.83
C TYR A 167 -26.86 -22.61 -13.88
N CYS A 168 -26.92 -21.47 -14.57
CA CYS A 168 -28.16 -20.72 -14.77
C CYS A 168 -29.23 -21.57 -15.49
N LYS A 169 -28.84 -22.34 -16.53
CA LYS A 169 -29.74 -23.28 -17.20
C LYS A 169 -30.23 -24.38 -16.26
N LEU A 170 -29.36 -24.92 -15.42
CA LEU A 170 -29.72 -25.94 -14.44
C LEU A 170 -30.72 -25.40 -13.41
N MET A 171 -30.50 -24.18 -12.90
CA MET A 171 -31.40 -23.52 -11.94
C MET A 171 -32.75 -23.18 -12.55
N ALA A 172 -32.80 -22.84 -13.85
CA ALA A 172 -34.05 -22.59 -14.57
C ALA A 172 -34.96 -23.83 -14.68
N LEU A 173 -34.42 -25.04 -14.54
CA LEU A 173 -35.20 -26.28 -14.53
C LEU A 173 -35.98 -26.50 -13.22
N GLY A 174 -35.70 -25.75 -12.15
CA GLY A 174 -36.44 -25.80 -10.89
C GLY A 174 -36.40 -27.16 -10.16
N LYS A 175 -35.37 -27.97 -10.43
CA LYS A 175 -35.19 -29.30 -9.80
C LYS A 175 -34.98 -29.17 -8.29
N THR A 176 -35.51 -30.11 -7.51
CA THR A 176 -35.21 -30.24 -6.08
C THR A 176 -33.93 -31.05 -5.85
N ASP A 177 -33.35 -30.98 -4.64
CA ASP A 177 -32.04 -31.62 -4.33
C ASP A 177 -31.98 -33.12 -4.63
N THR A 178 -33.12 -33.82 -4.61
CA THR A 178 -33.22 -35.26 -4.91
C THR A 178 -33.34 -35.59 -6.41
N GLN A 179 -33.48 -34.59 -7.28
CA GLN A 179 -33.72 -34.75 -8.72
C GLN A 179 -32.48 -34.47 -9.58
N TYR A 180 -31.37 -34.07 -8.96
CA TYR A 180 -30.12 -33.83 -9.67
C TYR A 180 -29.40 -35.13 -10.00
N THR A 181 -28.93 -35.23 -11.25
CA THR A 181 -27.99 -36.28 -11.63
C THR A 181 -26.64 -36.05 -10.94
N PRO A 182 -25.78 -37.08 -10.79
CA PRO A 182 -24.46 -36.91 -10.18
C PRO A 182 -23.60 -35.83 -10.86
N GLN A 183 -23.73 -35.66 -12.18
CA GLN A 183 -23.02 -34.63 -12.93
C GLN A 183 -23.55 -33.22 -12.62
N GLU A 184 -24.87 -33.06 -12.53
CA GLU A 184 -25.49 -31.79 -12.15
C GLU A 184 -25.12 -31.41 -10.71
N GLN A 185 -25.07 -32.38 -9.80
CA GLN A 185 -24.63 -32.15 -8.43
C GLN A 185 -23.16 -31.71 -8.37
N ASN A 186 -22.28 -32.34 -9.15
CA ASN A 186 -20.89 -31.91 -9.27
C ASN A 186 -20.77 -30.48 -9.82
N LEU A 187 -21.59 -30.11 -10.81
CA LEU A 187 -21.65 -28.74 -11.32
C LEU A 187 -22.02 -27.78 -10.19
N ARG A 188 -23.10 -28.04 -9.44
CA ARG A 188 -23.54 -27.21 -8.30
C ARG A 188 -22.45 -27.02 -7.24
N MET A 189 -21.68 -28.06 -6.93
CA MET A 189 -20.59 -27.99 -5.97
C MET A 189 -19.37 -27.22 -6.50
N SER A 190 -19.20 -27.13 -7.82
CA SER A 190 -18.07 -26.44 -8.46
C SER A 190 -18.30 -24.94 -8.71
N VAL A 191 -19.53 -24.45 -8.48
CA VAL A 191 -19.94 -23.07 -8.76
C VAL A 191 -19.35 -22.12 -7.73
N THR A 192 -18.83 -20.98 -8.20
CA THR A 192 -18.31 -19.94 -7.31
C THR A 192 -19.42 -18.99 -6.86
N GLN A 193 -19.19 -18.24 -5.78
CA GLN A 193 -20.18 -17.29 -5.25
C GLN A 193 -20.69 -16.28 -6.30
N PRO A 194 -19.83 -15.65 -7.15
CA PRO A 194 -20.31 -14.76 -8.21
C PRO A 194 -21.24 -15.45 -9.21
N GLU A 195 -20.95 -16.71 -9.56
CA GLU A 195 -21.75 -17.49 -10.49
C GLU A 195 -23.10 -17.88 -9.88
N HIS A 196 -23.13 -18.17 -8.57
CA HIS A 196 -24.36 -18.39 -7.85
C HIS A 196 -25.24 -17.13 -7.82
N ILE A 197 -24.65 -15.96 -7.55
CA ILE A 197 -25.37 -14.68 -7.57
C ILE A 197 -25.92 -14.38 -8.97
N LEU A 198 -25.17 -14.66 -10.03
CA LEU A 198 -25.67 -14.52 -11.41
C LEU A 198 -26.91 -15.37 -11.67
N SER A 199 -27.01 -16.56 -11.07
CA SER A 199 -28.16 -17.44 -11.25
C SER A 199 -29.48 -16.83 -10.76
N LEU A 200 -29.43 -15.87 -9.82
CA LEU A 200 -30.61 -15.11 -9.37
C LEU A 200 -31.22 -14.27 -10.50
N ARG A 201 -30.41 -13.85 -11.47
CA ARG A 201 -30.83 -13.22 -12.74
C ARG A 201 -30.58 -14.14 -13.94
N GLY A 202 -30.64 -15.46 -13.70
CA GLY A 202 -30.21 -16.48 -14.65
C GLY A 202 -30.91 -16.38 -16.01
N ASN A 203 -32.22 -16.09 -16.03
CA ASN A 203 -33.00 -15.95 -17.26
C ASN A 203 -32.52 -14.78 -18.16
N GLU A 204 -32.18 -13.65 -17.54
CA GLU A 204 -31.64 -12.49 -18.25
C GLU A 204 -30.24 -12.81 -18.79
N TYR A 205 -29.38 -13.38 -17.94
CA TYR A 205 -28.02 -13.75 -18.31
C TYR A 205 -27.96 -14.78 -19.45
N THR A 206 -28.75 -15.85 -19.38
CA THR A 206 -28.79 -16.87 -20.45
C THR A 206 -29.35 -16.31 -21.76
N ARG A 207 -30.38 -15.46 -21.69
CA ARG A 207 -30.96 -14.81 -22.88
C ARG A 207 -29.94 -13.94 -23.59
N ILE A 208 -29.19 -13.12 -22.86
CA ILE A 208 -28.18 -12.23 -23.45
C ILE A 208 -27.06 -13.05 -24.11
N ILE A 209 -26.62 -14.16 -23.49
CA ILE A 209 -25.62 -15.07 -24.09
C ILE A 209 -26.15 -15.70 -25.39
N GLU A 210 -27.37 -16.20 -25.39
CA GLU A 210 -27.99 -16.83 -26.56
C GLU A 210 -28.24 -15.82 -27.69
N GLU A 211 -28.64 -14.59 -27.34
CA GLU A 211 -28.80 -13.50 -28.30
C GLU A 211 -27.45 -13.08 -28.88
N ALA A 212 -26.39 -13.01 -28.07
CA ALA A 212 -25.05 -12.68 -28.54
C ALA A 212 -24.50 -13.75 -29.51
N GLN A 213 -24.75 -15.04 -29.24
CA GLN A 213 -24.34 -16.12 -30.13
C GLN A 213 -25.04 -16.10 -31.50
N ASN A 214 -26.29 -15.63 -31.53
CA ASN A 214 -27.13 -15.62 -32.74
C ASN A 214 -27.19 -14.26 -33.44
N SER A 215 -26.51 -13.22 -32.92
CA SER A 215 -26.58 -11.86 -33.45
C SER A 215 -25.69 -11.67 -34.69
N PRO A 216 -26.26 -11.29 -35.86
CA PRO A 216 -25.48 -11.02 -37.07
C PRO A 216 -24.87 -9.60 -37.11
N SER A 217 -25.42 -8.65 -36.34
CA SER A 217 -24.95 -7.27 -36.29
C SER A 217 -23.81 -7.09 -35.30
N LYS A 218 -22.69 -6.50 -35.76
CA LYS A 218 -21.53 -6.18 -34.91
C LYS A 218 -21.86 -5.19 -33.80
N GLU A 219 -22.72 -4.20 -34.09
CA GLU A 219 -23.13 -3.20 -33.10
C GLU A 219 -23.98 -3.82 -31.99
N ARG A 220 -24.95 -4.67 -32.35
CA ARG A 220 -25.78 -5.38 -31.37
C ARG A 220 -24.96 -6.35 -30.52
N LEU A 221 -24.03 -7.08 -31.14
CA LEU A 221 -23.11 -7.96 -30.43
C LEU A 221 -22.25 -7.20 -29.40
N SER A 222 -21.74 -6.02 -29.77
CA SER A 222 -20.96 -5.16 -28.87
C SER A 222 -21.79 -4.70 -27.66
N GLN A 223 -23.05 -4.30 -27.88
CA GLN A 223 -23.96 -3.91 -26.81
C GLN A 223 -24.24 -5.08 -25.84
N LEU A 224 -24.55 -6.26 -26.38
CA LEU A 224 -24.83 -7.45 -25.58
C LEU A 224 -23.61 -7.89 -24.76
N ASN A 225 -22.41 -7.84 -25.34
CA ASN A 225 -21.18 -8.14 -24.62
C ASN A 225 -20.93 -7.16 -23.46
N THR A 226 -21.21 -5.87 -23.68
CA THR A 226 -21.10 -4.85 -22.61
C THR A 226 -22.09 -5.13 -21.49
N GLU A 227 -23.34 -5.46 -21.83
CA GLU A 227 -24.38 -5.83 -20.86
C GLU A 227 -23.99 -7.08 -20.05
N LEU A 228 -23.46 -8.13 -20.71
CA LEU A 228 -22.93 -9.32 -20.02
C LEU A 228 -21.82 -8.96 -19.04
N GLU A 229 -20.86 -8.16 -19.48
CA GLU A 229 -19.75 -7.75 -18.63
C GLU A 229 -20.19 -6.95 -17.42
N THR A 230 -21.23 -6.10 -17.56
CA THR A 230 -21.79 -5.36 -16.42
C THR A 230 -22.46 -6.29 -15.42
N LEU A 231 -23.24 -7.28 -15.88
CA LEU A 231 -23.86 -8.28 -14.99
C LEU A 231 -22.81 -9.12 -14.27
N GLU A 232 -21.78 -9.58 -14.99
CA GLU A 232 -20.66 -10.34 -14.42
C GLU A 232 -19.89 -9.51 -13.38
N HIS A 233 -19.68 -8.21 -13.64
CA HIS A 233 -19.05 -7.30 -12.69
C HIS A 233 -19.91 -7.10 -11.44
N GLN A 234 -21.20 -6.78 -11.61
CA GLN A 234 -22.13 -6.63 -10.49
C GLN A 234 -22.19 -7.88 -9.61
N ALA A 235 -22.20 -9.07 -10.21
CA ALA A 235 -22.21 -10.32 -9.46
C ALA A 235 -20.93 -10.53 -8.64
N LYS A 236 -19.77 -10.11 -9.16
CA LYS A 236 -18.51 -10.13 -8.40
C LYS A 236 -18.53 -9.15 -7.24
N GLU A 237 -19.03 -7.93 -7.45
CA GLU A 237 -19.13 -6.92 -6.39
C GLU A 237 -20.11 -7.33 -5.29
N VAL A 238 -21.25 -7.92 -5.65
CA VAL A 238 -22.19 -8.49 -4.67
C VAL A 238 -21.55 -9.67 -3.93
N ALA A 239 -20.78 -10.53 -4.61
CA ALA A 239 -20.06 -11.63 -3.97
C ALA A 239 -19.01 -11.13 -2.97
N ARG A 240 -18.29 -10.06 -3.34
CA ARG A 240 -17.33 -9.36 -2.47
C ARG A 240 -18.04 -8.79 -1.25
N GLY A 241 -19.09 -7.99 -1.45
CA GLY A 241 -19.86 -7.37 -0.38
C GLY A 241 -20.47 -8.41 0.57
N THR A 242 -20.95 -9.55 0.07
CA THR A 242 -21.49 -10.64 0.89
C THR A 242 -20.42 -11.23 1.82
N ARG A 243 -19.15 -11.24 1.40
CA ARG A 243 -18.04 -11.67 2.26
C ARG A 243 -17.57 -10.59 3.21
N GLU A 244 -17.80 -9.31 2.95
CA GLU A 244 -17.35 -8.22 3.82
C GLU A 244 -18.36 -7.92 4.93
N VAL A 245 -19.64 -8.04 4.63
CA VAL A 245 -20.74 -7.69 5.53
C VAL A 245 -21.04 -8.82 6.52
N VAL A 246 -21.25 -8.46 7.78
CA VAL A 246 -21.82 -9.30 8.83
C VAL A 246 -23.13 -8.67 9.27
N VAL A 247 -24.25 -9.30 8.93
CA VAL A 247 -25.59 -8.79 9.25
C VAL A 247 -25.94 -9.01 10.74
N PRO A 248 -26.91 -8.27 11.30
CA PRO A 248 -27.41 -8.48 12.66
C PRO A 248 -27.81 -9.93 12.94
N GLY A 249 -27.34 -10.48 14.05
CA GLY A 249 -27.61 -11.85 14.49
C GLY A 249 -26.72 -12.93 13.86
N GLU A 250 -25.92 -12.58 12.86
CA GLU A 250 -24.95 -13.50 12.27
C GLU A 250 -23.56 -13.40 12.93
N TYR A 251 -22.75 -14.43 12.67
CA TYR A 251 -21.36 -14.48 13.07
C TYR A 251 -20.47 -14.73 11.86
N LYS A 252 -19.22 -14.31 11.97
CA LYS A 252 -18.20 -14.55 10.95
C LYS A 252 -16.95 -15.14 11.61
N MET A 253 -16.36 -16.10 10.92
CA MET A 253 -15.18 -16.83 11.37
C MET A 253 -13.99 -16.51 10.47
N TRP A 254 -12.83 -16.29 11.08
CA TRP A 254 -11.54 -16.23 10.42
C TRP A 254 -10.61 -17.27 11.04
N GLU A 255 -9.86 -17.95 10.19
CA GLU A 255 -8.86 -18.92 10.59
C GLU A 255 -7.49 -18.45 10.11
N PHE A 256 -6.55 -18.30 11.03
CA PHE A 256 -5.18 -17.87 10.78
C PHE A 256 -4.22 -19.02 11.04
N GLN A 257 -3.24 -19.20 10.16
CA GLN A 257 -2.17 -20.17 10.35
C GLN A 257 -0.85 -19.44 10.59
N ILE A 258 -0.33 -19.56 11.81
CA ILE A 258 1.00 -19.11 12.21
C ILE A 258 2.01 -20.21 11.90
N ASP A 259 3.26 -19.82 11.59
CA ASP A 259 4.36 -20.77 11.37
C ASP A 259 4.54 -21.67 12.63
N PRO A 260 4.36 -22.99 12.51
CA PRO A 260 4.53 -23.93 13.61
C PRO A 260 5.89 -23.86 14.31
N ALA A 261 6.94 -23.41 13.61
CA ALA A 261 8.29 -23.27 14.17
C ALA A 261 8.39 -22.11 15.18
N LEU A 262 7.58 -21.06 15.03
CA LEU A 262 7.64 -19.85 15.85
C LEU A 262 6.68 -19.89 17.05
N VAL A 263 5.78 -20.87 17.12
CA VAL A 263 4.72 -20.95 18.14
C VAL A 263 5.25 -20.91 19.57
N ASP A 264 6.37 -21.59 19.85
CA ASP A 264 6.93 -21.65 21.21
C ASP A 264 7.55 -20.31 21.65
N GLU A 265 8.04 -19.50 20.71
CA GLU A 265 8.53 -18.14 20.98
C GLU A 265 7.36 -17.16 21.11
N ILE A 266 6.38 -17.26 20.21
CA ILE A 266 5.19 -16.40 20.20
C ILE A 266 4.40 -16.53 21.50
N ASN A 267 4.25 -17.75 22.02
CA ASN A 267 3.52 -18.00 23.27
C ASN A 267 4.20 -17.46 24.54
N GLN A 268 5.42 -16.92 24.46
CA GLN A 268 6.08 -16.26 25.59
C GLN A 268 5.61 -14.82 25.80
N ARG A 269 4.86 -14.26 24.84
CA ARG A 269 4.44 -12.85 24.82
C ARG A 269 2.97 -12.75 24.41
N PRO A 270 2.27 -11.67 24.77
CA PRO A 270 0.91 -11.46 24.30
C PRO A 270 0.86 -11.30 22.77
N ILE A 271 -0.20 -11.82 22.16
CA ILE A 271 -0.54 -11.57 20.75
C ILE A 271 -1.74 -10.62 20.69
N TYR A 272 -1.91 -9.93 19.57
CA TYR A 272 -2.99 -8.95 19.42
C TYR A 272 -3.84 -9.27 18.19
N LEU A 273 -5.16 -9.26 18.35
CA LEU A 273 -6.10 -9.22 17.23
C LEU A 273 -6.27 -7.77 16.79
N ARG A 274 -5.81 -7.45 15.58
CA ARG A 274 -6.04 -6.16 14.95
C ARG A 274 -7.23 -6.28 14.01
N TYR A 275 -8.15 -5.33 14.08
CA TYR A 275 -9.31 -5.30 13.18
C TYR A 275 -9.75 -3.87 12.89
N LYS A 276 -10.33 -3.67 11.71
CA LYS A 276 -11.02 -2.45 11.31
C LYS A 276 -12.36 -2.84 10.73
N PHE A 277 -13.39 -2.09 11.08
CA PHE A 277 -14.73 -2.32 10.57
C PHE A 277 -15.39 -0.99 10.27
N ASN A 278 -16.24 -0.98 9.26
CA ASN A 278 -17.09 0.14 8.92
C ASN A 278 -18.52 -0.23 9.28
N ALA A 279 -19.24 0.71 9.88
CA ALA A 279 -20.67 0.60 10.11
C ALA A 279 -21.32 1.82 9.44
N GLY A 280 -22.52 1.65 8.89
CA GLY A 280 -23.25 2.69 8.16
C GLY A 280 -23.79 3.78 9.08
N ASP A 281 -22.88 4.55 9.67
CA ASP A 281 -23.20 5.66 10.56
C ASP A 281 -22.89 6.98 9.85
N GLU A 282 -23.95 7.74 9.59
CA GLU A 282 -23.90 8.87 8.65
C GLU A 282 -23.24 10.12 9.26
N TYR A 283 -23.29 10.31 10.59
CA TYR A 283 -22.83 11.58 11.21
C TYR A 283 -22.40 11.53 12.69
N ASP A 284 -22.37 10.37 13.35
CA ASP A 284 -22.03 10.28 14.78
C ASP A 284 -21.16 9.03 14.99
N PRO A 285 -19.92 9.12 15.52
CA PRO A 285 -19.11 7.96 15.85
C PRO A 285 -19.70 7.26 17.08
N LYS A 286 -20.90 6.69 16.93
CA LYS A 286 -21.50 5.87 17.97
C LYS A 286 -20.62 4.64 18.12
N SER A 287 -20.12 4.45 19.32
CA SER A 287 -19.37 3.24 19.65
C SER A 287 -20.26 2.02 19.37
N HIS A 288 -19.80 1.11 18.53
CA HIS A 288 -20.48 -0.14 18.20
C HIS A 288 -20.05 -1.24 19.16
N LEU A 289 -20.99 -2.12 19.51
CA LEU A 289 -20.72 -3.31 20.31
C LEU A 289 -20.09 -4.39 19.42
N CYS A 290 -18.80 -4.63 19.63
CA CYS A 290 -18.06 -5.72 19.00
C CYS A 290 -17.94 -6.89 19.98
N ASN A 291 -18.36 -8.08 19.57
CA ASN A 291 -18.30 -9.29 20.39
C ASN A 291 -17.37 -10.29 19.74
N TRP A 292 -16.28 -10.63 20.45
CA TRP A 292 -15.23 -11.50 19.94
C TRP A 292 -15.08 -12.77 20.79
N ILE A 293 -14.81 -13.88 20.11
CA ILE A 293 -14.32 -15.12 20.70
C ILE A 293 -13.06 -15.53 19.93
N VAL A 294 -12.02 -15.93 20.65
CA VAL A 294 -10.77 -16.42 20.07
C VAL A 294 -10.46 -17.80 20.66
N GLY A 295 -9.97 -18.70 19.83
CA GLY A 295 -9.52 -20.02 20.27
C GLY A 295 -10.60 -21.09 20.27
N ASP A 296 -11.68 -20.94 19.50
CA ASP A 296 -12.59 -22.05 19.23
C ASP A 296 -11.83 -23.16 18.49
N GLY A 297 -11.87 -24.39 19.00
CA GLY A 297 -11.05 -25.51 18.51
C GLY A 297 -9.59 -25.56 18.97
N THR A 298 -9.17 -24.69 19.91
CA THR A 298 -7.83 -24.75 20.56
C THR A 298 -7.90 -25.40 21.93
N SER A 299 -6.74 -25.70 22.55
CA SER A 299 -6.69 -26.29 23.90
C SER A 299 -7.28 -25.39 25.00
N LYS A 300 -7.47 -24.08 24.75
CA LYS A 300 -8.08 -23.12 25.69
C LYS A 300 -8.84 -22.00 24.96
N ARG A 301 -10.11 -21.82 25.30
CA ARG A 301 -10.97 -20.75 24.74
C ARG A 301 -10.72 -19.42 25.46
N TRP A 302 -10.80 -18.33 24.70
CA TRP A 302 -10.80 -16.96 25.21
C TRP A 302 -12.11 -16.26 24.83
N PRO A 303 -12.80 -15.58 25.78
CA PRO A 303 -12.42 -15.34 27.19
C PRO A 303 -12.50 -16.58 28.10
N LYS A 304 -11.82 -16.55 29.25
CA LYS A 304 -11.77 -17.67 30.22
C LYS A 304 -13.09 -17.90 30.96
N ASP A 305 -13.81 -16.81 31.28
CA ASP A 305 -15.01 -16.82 32.14
C ASP A 305 -16.25 -16.16 31.50
N GLU A 306 -16.13 -15.60 30.29
CA GLU A 306 -17.21 -14.94 29.55
C GLU A 306 -17.52 -15.68 28.24
N GLN A 307 -18.78 -15.63 27.79
CA GLN A 307 -19.14 -16.18 26.48
C GLN A 307 -18.53 -15.38 25.33
N PHE A 308 -18.39 -14.05 25.47
CA PHE A 308 -17.87 -13.12 24.47
C PHE A 308 -17.11 -11.99 25.15
N LYS A 309 -16.02 -11.51 24.55
CA LYS A 309 -15.46 -10.21 24.94
C LYS A 309 -16.23 -9.11 24.22
N THR A 310 -17.01 -8.34 24.96
CA THR A 310 -17.79 -7.22 24.43
C THR A 310 -17.03 -5.91 24.59
N LEU A 311 -16.83 -5.20 23.48
CA LEU A 311 -16.14 -3.91 23.44
C LEU A 311 -17.02 -2.88 22.72
N THR A 312 -17.08 -1.68 23.26
CA THR A 312 -17.81 -0.57 22.63
C THR A 312 -16.80 0.34 21.95
N VAL A 313 -16.65 0.25 20.63
CA VAL A 313 -15.57 0.91 19.87
C VAL A 313 -16.08 1.65 18.63
N GLY A 314 -15.41 2.73 18.24
CA GLY A 314 -15.78 3.52 17.05
C GLY A 314 -15.51 2.79 15.73
N SER A 315 -16.28 3.09 14.68
CA SER A 315 -16.08 2.53 13.35
C SER A 315 -14.96 3.25 12.57
N SER A 316 -14.51 2.64 11.47
CA SER A 316 -13.51 3.16 10.51
C SER A 316 -12.10 3.38 11.05
N VAL A 317 -11.78 2.85 12.25
CA VAL A 317 -10.46 2.94 12.89
C VAL A 317 -9.96 1.53 13.22
N PHE A 318 -8.64 1.35 13.22
CA PHE A 318 -8.02 0.11 13.67
C PHE A 318 -8.07 -0.01 15.19
N HIS A 319 -8.59 -1.14 15.67
CA HIS A 319 -8.57 -1.53 17.08
C HIS A 319 -7.62 -2.70 17.26
N GLU A 320 -6.89 -2.69 18.38
CA GLU A 320 -6.01 -3.78 18.78
C GLU A 320 -6.54 -4.39 20.08
N LEU A 321 -6.70 -5.70 20.07
CA LEU A 321 -7.25 -6.45 21.17
C LEU A 321 -6.23 -7.49 21.64
N GLU A 322 -5.72 -7.30 22.86
CA GLU A 322 -4.78 -8.24 23.46
C GLU A 322 -5.45 -9.59 23.72
N ILE A 323 -4.82 -10.65 23.23
CA ILE A 323 -5.16 -12.05 23.48
C ILE A 323 -4.07 -12.63 24.37
N ASP A 324 -4.35 -12.63 25.67
CA ASP A 324 -3.54 -13.34 26.66
C ASP A 324 -4.31 -14.58 27.15
N LEU A 325 -3.67 -15.74 26.97
CA LEU A 325 -4.21 -17.05 27.31
C LEU A 325 -3.21 -17.76 28.22
N GLU A 326 -3.66 -18.17 29.41
CA GLU A 326 -2.86 -18.99 30.32
C GLU A 326 -2.40 -20.26 29.59
N GLY A 327 -1.10 -20.50 29.43
CA GLY A 327 -0.58 -21.68 28.73
C GLY A 327 -0.32 -21.50 27.22
N GLY A 328 -0.45 -20.27 26.70
CA GLY A 328 -0.11 -19.89 25.33
C GLY A 328 -1.33 -19.45 24.52
N ALA A 329 -1.18 -18.36 23.76
CA ALA A 329 -2.21 -17.79 22.91
C ALA A 329 -2.48 -18.59 21.62
N VAL A 330 -1.53 -19.44 21.24
CA VAL A 330 -1.56 -20.24 20.01
C VAL A 330 -1.39 -21.71 20.39
N PRO A 331 -2.15 -22.65 19.79
CA PRO A 331 -1.96 -24.08 20.05
C PRO A 331 -0.52 -24.51 19.78
N ASN A 332 0.11 -25.14 20.77
CA ASN A 332 1.50 -25.58 20.74
C ASN A 332 1.68 -27.07 20.43
N MET A 333 0.60 -27.87 20.42
CA MET A 333 0.65 -29.32 20.22
C MET A 333 -0.42 -29.82 19.24
N GLY A 334 -0.13 -30.93 18.55
CA GLY A 334 -1.07 -31.63 17.65
C GLY A 334 -1.16 -31.06 16.24
N GLU A 335 -2.15 -31.54 15.47
CA GLU A 335 -2.41 -31.12 14.07
C GLU A 335 -2.84 -29.66 13.96
N ASN A 336 -3.35 -29.05 15.04
CA ASN A 336 -3.78 -27.65 15.09
C ASN A 336 -2.66 -26.68 15.51
N ARG A 337 -1.39 -27.12 15.56
CA ARG A 337 -0.27 -26.26 15.97
C ARG A 337 -0.19 -25.01 15.08
N GLY A 338 -0.19 -23.82 15.68
CA GLY A 338 -0.17 -22.55 14.95
C GLY A 338 -1.53 -22.05 14.45
N ARG A 339 -2.62 -22.80 14.65
CA ARG A 339 -3.96 -22.44 14.13
C ARG A 339 -4.71 -21.57 15.13
N VAL A 340 -5.09 -20.36 14.73
CA VAL A 340 -5.86 -19.41 15.54
C VAL A 340 -7.20 -19.14 14.85
N VAL A 341 -8.30 -19.49 15.51
CA VAL A 341 -9.65 -19.25 15.00
C VAL A 341 -10.29 -18.10 15.79
N VAL A 342 -10.83 -17.14 15.05
CA VAL A 342 -11.45 -15.92 15.58
C VAL A 342 -12.89 -15.85 15.08
N HIS A 343 -13.82 -15.65 16.00
CA HIS A 343 -15.23 -15.45 15.69
C HIS A 343 -15.67 -14.05 16.12
N PHE A 344 -16.37 -13.39 15.21
CA PHE A 344 -17.08 -12.14 15.47
C PHE A 344 -18.58 -12.38 15.47
N PHE A 345 -19.27 -11.85 16.47
CA PHE A 345 -20.72 -11.93 16.57
C PHE A 345 -21.32 -10.52 16.47
N ASN A 346 -22.21 -10.31 15.50
CA ASN A 346 -22.91 -9.05 15.37
C ASN A 346 -24.23 -9.10 16.14
N PHE A 347 -24.24 -8.59 17.37
CA PHE A 347 -25.47 -8.40 18.16
C PHE A 347 -26.08 -7.01 18.00
N THR A 348 -25.53 -6.17 17.11
CA THR A 348 -26.07 -4.84 16.86
C THR A 348 -27.18 -4.90 15.81
N GLU A 349 -28.04 -3.89 15.79
CA GLU A 349 -29.14 -3.78 14.82
C GLU A 349 -28.67 -3.38 13.41
N LYS A 350 -27.37 -3.07 13.24
CA LYS A 350 -26.80 -2.61 11.98
C LYS A 350 -25.81 -3.63 11.40
N PRO A 351 -25.71 -3.74 10.07
CA PRO A 351 -24.66 -4.53 9.44
C PRO A 351 -23.29 -3.90 9.72
N ILE A 352 -22.30 -4.76 10.00
CA ILE A 352 -20.91 -4.38 10.21
C ILE A 352 -20.09 -4.91 9.04
N VAL A 353 -19.29 -4.05 8.43
CA VAL A 353 -18.52 -4.35 7.23
C VAL A 353 -17.04 -4.46 7.57
N PHE A 354 -16.46 -5.63 7.35
CA PHE A 354 -15.02 -5.87 7.39
C PHE A 354 -14.51 -5.93 5.95
N GLN A 355 -13.85 -4.87 5.49
CA GLN A 355 -13.23 -4.84 4.16
C GLN A 355 -12.24 -6.00 4.02
N LEU A 356 -12.18 -6.66 2.86
CA LEU A 356 -11.27 -7.79 2.66
C LEU A 356 -9.80 -7.38 2.78
N LYS A 357 -9.45 -6.18 2.29
CA LYS A 357 -8.11 -5.61 2.32
C LYS A 357 -7.63 -5.26 3.74
N ASP A 358 -8.54 -4.72 4.56
CA ASP A 358 -8.29 -4.31 5.96
C ASP A 358 -8.91 -5.29 6.97
N GLY A 359 -9.03 -6.57 6.60
CA GLY A 359 -9.68 -7.59 7.42
C GLY A 359 -8.96 -7.85 8.75
N PRO A 360 -9.59 -8.59 9.68
CA PRO A 360 -8.94 -8.95 10.95
C PRO A 360 -7.61 -9.69 10.72
N SER A 361 -6.62 -9.40 11.55
CA SER A 361 -5.28 -9.98 11.48
C SER A 361 -4.70 -10.22 12.87
N ILE A 362 -3.78 -11.18 12.97
CA ILE A 362 -3.08 -11.49 14.23
C ILE A 362 -1.69 -10.88 14.20
N LEU A 363 -1.39 -10.04 15.19
CA LEU A 363 -0.08 -9.45 15.42
C LEU A 363 0.66 -10.23 16.50
N TYR A 364 1.89 -10.64 16.22
CA TYR A 364 2.77 -11.29 17.18
C TYR A 364 4.17 -10.67 17.15
N HIS A 365 4.88 -10.75 18.28
CA HIS A 365 6.23 -10.20 18.38
C HIS A 365 7.20 -10.95 17.45
N ASP A 366 7.98 -10.21 16.66
CA ASP A 366 8.98 -10.75 15.72
C ASP A 366 10.40 -10.19 15.98
N GLY A 367 10.53 -8.95 16.46
CA GLY A 367 11.84 -8.33 16.63
C GLY A 367 11.85 -6.98 17.34
N GLY A 368 13.03 -6.36 17.38
CA GLY A 368 13.23 -5.05 18.03
C GLY A 368 12.94 -3.88 17.10
N PHE A 369 12.46 -2.77 17.67
CA PHE A 369 12.14 -1.54 16.94
C PHE A 369 13.35 -0.94 16.19
N GLY A 370 14.55 -0.93 16.77
CA GLY A 370 15.73 -0.30 16.14
C GLY A 370 16.11 -0.92 14.79
N THR A 371 16.14 -2.24 14.71
CA THR A 371 16.41 -2.94 13.43
C THR A 371 15.29 -2.70 12.43
N ASN A 372 14.04 -2.64 12.89
CA ASN A 372 12.90 -2.34 12.03
C ASN A 372 12.94 -0.90 11.49
N LEU A 373 13.27 0.07 12.34
CA LEU A 373 13.49 1.47 11.97
C LEU A 373 14.58 1.60 10.91
N LEU A 374 15.70 0.89 11.06
CA LEU A 374 16.75 0.85 10.03
C LEU A 374 16.20 0.33 8.69
N ARG A 375 15.42 -0.76 8.69
CA ARG A 375 14.80 -1.30 7.46
C ARG A 375 13.85 -0.29 6.82
N GLY A 376 13.04 0.41 7.61
CA GLY A 376 12.15 1.46 7.09
C GLY A 376 12.90 2.68 6.55
N LEU A 377 13.97 3.13 7.22
CA LEU A 377 14.85 4.19 6.74
C LEU A 377 15.56 3.80 5.43
N LEU A 378 15.92 2.52 5.24
CA LEU A 378 16.47 2.03 3.97
C LEU A 378 15.44 2.07 2.84
N ILE A 379 14.17 1.77 3.09
CA ILE A 379 13.11 1.92 2.08
C ILE A 379 12.93 3.40 1.70
N ILE A 380 12.89 4.30 2.69
CA ILE A 380 12.85 5.76 2.43
C ILE A 380 14.08 6.18 1.62
N TYR A 381 15.26 5.66 1.94
CA TYR A 381 16.47 5.91 1.17
C TYR A 381 16.35 5.49 -0.29
N PHE A 382 15.70 4.35 -0.56
CA PHE A 382 15.44 3.90 -1.94
C PHE A 382 14.47 4.83 -2.67
N TRP A 383 13.42 5.32 -2.02
CA TRP A 383 12.52 6.32 -2.58
C TRP A 383 13.25 7.61 -2.97
N LEU A 384 14.11 8.13 -2.08
CA LEU A 384 14.92 9.30 -2.37
C LEU A 384 15.85 9.07 -3.58
N GLY A 385 16.35 7.85 -3.75
CA GLY A 385 17.11 7.43 -4.92
C GLY A 385 16.32 7.51 -6.22
N LEU A 386 15.09 7.01 -6.24
CA LEU A 386 14.23 7.11 -7.42
C LEU A 386 13.85 8.57 -7.72
N ILE A 387 13.45 9.35 -6.70
CA ILE A 387 13.07 10.76 -6.87
C ILE A 387 14.24 11.56 -7.44
N SER A 388 15.46 11.35 -6.94
CA SER A 388 16.66 12.01 -7.47
C SER A 388 16.99 11.56 -8.89
N ALA A 389 16.77 10.28 -9.23
CA ALA A 389 16.93 9.78 -10.59
C ALA A 389 15.95 10.44 -11.57
N ILE A 390 14.67 10.61 -11.18
CA ILE A 390 13.66 11.30 -12.00
C ILE A 390 14.08 12.75 -12.26
N GLY A 391 14.51 13.48 -11.23
CA GLY A 391 15.00 14.86 -11.39
C GLY A 391 16.25 14.95 -12.27
N LEU A 392 17.19 14.01 -12.15
CA LEU A 392 18.38 13.95 -13.02
C LEU A 392 18.04 13.56 -14.46
N MET A 393 17.06 12.70 -14.66
CA MET A 393 16.58 12.30 -15.98
C MET A 393 15.96 13.49 -16.70
N THR A 394 15.02 14.20 -16.08
CA THR A 394 14.35 15.36 -16.70
C THR A 394 15.34 16.48 -17.01
N SER A 395 16.28 16.77 -16.10
CA SER A 395 17.33 17.78 -16.32
C SER A 395 18.40 17.40 -17.36
N SER A 396 18.45 16.14 -17.78
CA SER A 396 19.37 15.69 -18.83
C SER A 396 19.08 16.33 -20.18
N PHE A 397 17.80 16.65 -20.44
CA PHE A 397 17.37 17.25 -21.70
C PHE A 397 16.61 18.56 -21.55
N LEU A 398 15.98 18.83 -20.42
CA LEU A 398 15.20 20.05 -20.18
C LEU A 398 16.00 21.13 -19.44
N SER A 399 15.51 22.38 -19.50
CA SER A 399 15.98 23.47 -18.64
C SER A 399 15.52 23.30 -17.20
N PHE A 400 16.13 24.01 -16.26
CA PHE A 400 15.83 23.84 -14.83
C PHE A 400 14.33 24.02 -14.48
N PRO A 401 13.63 25.08 -14.94
CA PRO A 401 12.20 25.27 -14.62
C PRO A 401 11.31 24.16 -15.19
N VAL A 402 11.57 23.75 -16.45
CA VAL A 402 10.76 22.73 -17.13
C VAL A 402 11.00 21.35 -16.55
N ALA A 403 12.25 21.02 -16.22
CA ALA A 403 12.61 19.78 -15.54
C ALA A 403 11.89 19.64 -14.20
N THR A 404 11.84 20.72 -13.43
CA THR A 404 11.15 20.75 -12.13
C THR A 404 9.64 20.55 -12.29
N PHE A 405 9.01 21.25 -13.23
CA PHE A 405 7.57 21.11 -13.52
C PHE A 405 7.20 19.67 -13.91
N ILE A 406 7.93 19.08 -14.85
CA ILE A 406 7.68 17.70 -15.30
C ILE A 406 7.90 16.70 -14.16
N SER A 407 8.95 16.87 -13.36
CA SER A 407 9.24 15.95 -12.26
C SER A 407 8.17 16.00 -11.17
N ILE A 408 7.65 17.19 -10.84
CA ILE A 408 6.52 17.35 -9.92
C ILE A 408 5.26 16.71 -10.52
N GLY A 409 4.99 16.93 -11.82
CA GLY A 409 3.85 16.31 -12.51
C GLY A 409 3.87 14.78 -12.44
N ILE A 410 5.04 14.16 -12.63
CA ILE A 410 5.21 12.70 -12.48
C ILE A 410 4.88 12.25 -11.06
N LEU A 411 5.36 12.97 -10.04
CA LEU A 411 5.07 12.63 -8.64
C LEU A 411 3.59 12.82 -8.27
N LEU A 412 2.94 13.85 -8.81
CA LEU A 412 1.50 14.08 -8.59
C LEU A 412 0.65 12.97 -9.20
N ILE A 413 0.96 12.54 -10.43
CA ILE A 413 0.28 11.39 -11.05
C ILE A 413 0.48 10.13 -10.20
N SER A 414 1.69 9.93 -9.69
CA SER A 414 2.02 8.81 -8.81
C SER A 414 1.30 8.86 -7.45
N ALA A 415 0.92 10.04 -6.96
CA ALA A 415 0.16 10.19 -5.72
C ALA A 415 -1.34 9.89 -5.87
N SER A 416 -1.85 9.83 -7.11
CA SER A 416 -3.28 9.69 -7.43
C SER A 416 -3.71 8.23 -7.64
N THR A 417 -3.14 7.27 -6.90
CA THR A 417 -3.43 5.82 -7.04
C THR A 417 -4.92 5.50 -7.02
N GLY A 418 -5.67 6.02 -6.04
CA GLY A 418 -7.11 5.73 -5.91
C GLY A 418 -7.93 6.13 -7.14
N THR A 419 -7.58 7.24 -7.80
CA THR A 419 -8.25 7.64 -9.05
C THR A 419 -7.92 6.71 -10.22
N LEU A 420 -6.70 6.16 -10.25
CA LEU A 420 -6.30 5.20 -11.28
C LEU A 420 -6.95 3.83 -11.03
N GLU A 421 -7.09 3.41 -9.77
CA GLU A 421 -7.78 2.19 -9.37
C GLU A 421 -9.25 2.28 -9.79
N GLN A 422 -9.91 3.40 -9.50
CA GLN A 422 -11.30 3.66 -9.88
C GLN A 422 -11.51 3.53 -11.40
N ILE A 423 -10.60 4.06 -12.24
CA ILE A 423 -10.70 3.93 -13.71
C ILE A 423 -10.66 2.46 -14.15
N ILE A 424 -9.87 1.63 -13.47
CA ILE A 424 -9.79 0.19 -13.79
C ILE A 424 -11.03 -0.54 -13.30
N GLU A 425 -11.47 -0.27 -12.07
CA GLU A 425 -12.66 -0.86 -11.45
C GLU A 425 -13.93 -0.51 -12.25
N GLU A 426 -14.07 0.76 -12.63
CA GLU A 426 -15.18 1.23 -13.44
C GLU A 426 -15.05 0.86 -14.93
N LYS A 427 -13.94 0.21 -15.33
CA LYS A 427 -13.61 -0.19 -16.71
C LYS A 427 -13.66 0.97 -17.72
N GLY A 428 -13.13 2.14 -17.39
CA GLY A 428 -13.09 3.29 -18.29
C GLY A 428 -13.27 4.62 -17.57
N ILE A 429 -13.24 5.70 -18.35
CA ILE A 429 -13.49 7.07 -17.87
C ILE A 429 -14.90 7.55 -18.25
N SER A 430 -15.57 6.85 -19.16
CA SER A 430 -16.97 7.07 -19.49
C SER A 430 -17.86 6.68 -18.31
N GLY A 431 -18.25 7.66 -17.51
CA GLY A 431 -19.22 7.49 -16.43
C GLY A 431 -20.56 6.96 -16.95
N ILE A 432 -21.36 6.36 -16.07
CA ILE A 432 -22.71 5.90 -16.39
C ILE A 432 -23.54 7.12 -16.83
N ASN A 433 -24.14 7.05 -18.02
CA ASN A 433 -25.00 8.13 -18.49
C ASN A 433 -26.24 8.22 -17.59
N HIS A 434 -26.39 9.33 -16.87
CA HIS A 434 -27.38 9.50 -15.79
C HIS A 434 -28.83 9.48 -16.30
N GLU A 435 -29.07 9.62 -17.61
CA GLU A 435 -30.42 9.56 -18.19
C GLU A 435 -30.83 8.16 -18.68
N THR A 436 -29.86 7.31 -19.03
CA THR A 436 -30.16 5.97 -19.60
C THR A 436 -29.78 4.82 -18.67
N GLY A 437 -28.99 5.08 -17.61
CA GLY A 437 -28.48 4.05 -16.71
C GLY A 437 -27.57 3.03 -17.39
N LYS A 438 -27.17 3.28 -18.65
CA LYS A 438 -26.29 2.43 -19.44
C LYS A 438 -24.94 3.09 -19.60
N LYS A 439 -23.89 2.25 -19.57
CA LYS A 439 -22.56 2.67 -19.93
C LYS A 439 -22.51 2.91 -21.44
N GLU A 440 -22.01 4.06 -21.87
CA GLU A 440 -21.78 4.31 -23.29
C GLU A 440 -20.76 3.30 -23.84
N LEU A 441 -20.85 2.99 -25.13
CA LEU A 441 -20.02 1.97 -25.77
C LEU A 441 -18.54 2.17 -25.43
N PRO A 442 -17.79 1.08 -25.12
CA PRO A 442 -16.36 1.18 -24.86
C PRO A 442 -15.68 1.89 -26.04
N THR A 443 -15.16 3.07 -25.78
CA THR A 443 -14.48 3.86 -26.80
C THR A 443 -13.01 3.46 -26.81
N ILE A 444 -12.31 3.64 -27.93
CA ILE A 444 -10.84 3.50 -28.02
C ILE A 444 -10.13 4.29 -26.89
N VAL A 445 -10.75 5.37 -26.44
CA VAL A 445 -10.31 6.20 -25.31
C VAL A 445 -10.38 5.46 -23.98
N ASP A 446 -11.42 4.66 -23.71
CA ASP A 446 -11.56 3.89 -22.48
C ASP A 446 -10.52 2.77 -22.41
N ASP A 447 -10.32 2.03 -23.51
CA ASP A 447 -9.29 0.97 -23.57
C ASP A 447 -7.88 1.54 -23.37
N LEU A 448 -7.59 2.69 -23.99
CA LEU A 448 -6.32 3.40 -23.80
C LEU A 448 -6.17 3.89 -22.35
N ALA A 449 -7.23 4.44 -21.76
CA ALA A 449 -7.22 4.91 -20.37
C ALA A 449 -6.96 3.75 -19.41
N ILE A 450 -7.64 2.61 -19.58
CA ILE A 450 -7.42 1.41 -18.75
C ILE A 450 -5.98 0.91 -18.88
N TYR A 451 -5.45 0.83 -20.10
CA TYR A 451 -4.08 0.38 -20.34
C TYR A 451 -3.05 1.31 -19.67
N MET A 452 -3.25 2.62 -19.81
CA MET A 452 -2.38 3.63 -19.18
C MET A 452 -2.48 3.58 -17.66
N SER A 453 -3.70 3.53 -17.10
CA SER A 453 -3.93 3.43 -15.65
C SER A 453 -3.29 2.17 -15.07
N LYS A 454 -3.43 1.01 -15.73
CA LYS A 454 -2.75 -0.24 -15.33
C LYS A 454 -1.24 -0.11 -15.33
N SER A 455 -0.69 0.54 -16.36
CA SER A 455 0.75 0.75 -16.48
C SER A 455 1.28 1.68 -15.38
N ILE A 456 0.56 2.76 -15.10
CA ILE A 456 0.94 3.73 -14.05
C ILE A 456 0.79 3.08 -12.67
N LEU A 457 -0.31 2.35 -12.41
CA LEU A 457 -0.51 1.65 -11.13
C LEU A 457 0.55 0.60 -10.89
N TRP A 458 0.88 -0.21 -11.90
CA TRP A 458 1.98 -1.18 -11.78
C TRP A 458 3.29 -0.51 -11.37
N VAL A 459 3.64 0.63 -11.98
CA VAL A 459 4.82 1.42 -11.57
C VAL A 459 4.66 1.98 -10.16
N THR A 460 3.48 2.48 -9.83
CA THR A 460 3.21 3.18 -8.57
C THR A 460 3.21 2.20 -7.40
N ASP A 461 2.60 1.04 -7.55
CA ASP A 461 2.59 -0.04 -6.56
C ASP A 461 3.99 -0.61 -6.33
N LEU A 462 4.80 -0.72 -7.39
CA LEU A 462 6.19 -1.14 -7.28
C LEU A 462 7.04 -0.16 -6.44
N VAL A 463 6.66 1.12 -6.41
CA VAL A 463 7.37 2.17 -5.67
C VAL A 463 6.76 2.38 -4.28
N TRP A 464 5.47 2.68 -4.21
CA TRP A 464 4.76 3.12 -3.00
C TRP A 464 3.95 2.02 -2.32
N GLY A 465 3.89 0.80 -2.88
CA GLY A 465 3.26 -0.35 -2.22
C GLY A 465 3.93 -0.74 -0.89
N TYR A 466 5.08 -0.15 -0.58
CA TYR A 466 5.73 -0.24 0.71
C TYR A 466 5.35 0.97 1.56
N SER A 467 4.78 0.77 2.75
CA SER A 467 4.41 1.86 3.67
C SER A 467 5.35 1.91 4.89
N PRO A 468 6.64 2.32 4.76
CA PRO A 468 7.61 2.26 5.86
C PRO A 468 7.19 3.13 7.06
N VAL A 469 6.63 4.32 6.81
CA VAL A 469 6.16 5.22 7.88
C VAL A 469 5.04 4.55 8.68
N ASP A 470 4.05 4.01 7.96
CA ASP A 470 2.85 3.40 8.53
C ASP A 470 3.18 2.09 9.27
N ASN A 471 4.07 1.27 8.70
CA ASN A 471 4.55 0.06 9.35
C ASN A 471 5.35 0.38 10.61
N LEU A 472 6.21 1.41 10.59
CA LEU A 472 6.99 1.79 11.77
C LEU A 472 6.13 2.40 12.88
N SER A 473 5.18 3.27 12.54
CA SER A 473 4.29 3.87 13.54
C SER A 473 3.30 2.86 14.13
N SER A 474 2.80 1.92 13.33
CA SER A 474 1.95 0.83 13.82
C SER A 474 2.73 -0.32 14.51
N GLY A 475 4.06 -0.24 14.56
CA GLY A 475 4.90 -1.29 15.15
C GLY A 475 4.89 -2.59 14.35
N ARG A 476 4.61 -2.56 13.05
CA ARG A 476 4.64 -3.70 12.14
C ARG A 476 6.04 -3.99 11.61
N THR A 477 6.38 -5.27 11.49
CA THR A 477 7.68 -5.69 10.96
C THR A 477 7.80 -5.44 9.46
N ILE A 478 8.86 -4.74 9.08
CA ILE A 478 9.38 -4.74 7.72
C ILE A 478 10.33 -5.92 7.58
N THR A 479 9.96 -6.92 6.79
CA THR A 479 10.77 -8.12 6.60
C THR A 479 11.98 -7.85 5.70
N TRP A 480 13.02 -8.69 5.80
CA TRP A 480 14.15 -8.65 4.87
C TRP A 480 13.73 -8.95 3.42
N GLY A 481 12.71 -9.80 3.23
CA GLY A 481 12.13 -10.07 1.93
C GLY A 481 11.55 -8.79 1.31
N THR A 482 10.72 -8.06 2.06
CA THR A 482 10.15 -6.77 1.66
C THR A 482 11.24 -5.75 1.33
N LEU A 483 12.32 -5.70 2.11
CA LEU A 483 13.44 -4.80 1.83
C LEU A 483 14.16 -5.17 0.52
N ALA A 484 14.37 -6.46 0.26
CA ALA A 484 15.03 -6.94 -0.96
C ALA A 484 14.16 -6.71 -2.21
N THR A 485 12.84 -6.90 -2.10
CA THR A 485 11.90 -6.58 -3.20
C THR A 485 11.83 -5.09 -3.44
N ALA A 486 11.82 -4.26 -2.38
CA ALA A 486 11.87 -2.81 -2.49
C ALA A 486 13.16 -2.32 -3.16
N PHE A 487 14.32 -2.85 -2.75
CA PHE A 487 15.60 -2.55 -3.41
C PHE A 487 15.58 -2.92 -4.89
N THR A 488 15.15 -4.14 -5.22
CA THR A 488 15.11 -4.61 -6.61
C THR A 488 14.14 -3.78 -7.45
N GLY A 489 12.92 -3.56 -6.98
CA GLY A 489 11.90 -2.80 -7.71
C GLY A 489 12.26 -1.33 -7.89
N ILE A 490 12.63 -0.65 -6.80
CA ILE A 490 12.84 0.81 -6.81
C ILE A 490 14.21 1.17 -7.39
N ILE A 491 15.28 0.51 -6.95
CA ILE A 491 16.65 0.87 -7.36
C ILE A 491 17.05 0.17 -8.65
N LEU A 492 16.92 -1.16 -8.73
CA LEU A 492 17.44 -1.88 -9.90
C LEU A 492 16.54 -1.71 -11.13
N VAL A 493 15.23 -1.86 -10.96
CA VAL A 493 14.27 -1.77 -12.08
C VAL A 493 13.94 -0.31 -12.39
N MET A 494 13.26 0.40 -11.50
CA MET A 494 12.75 1.74 -11.81
C MET A 494 13.86 2.77 -11.97
N SER A 495 14.74 2.90 -10.98
CA SER A 495 15.86 3.84 -11.09
C SER A 495 16.80 3.42 -12.23
N GLY A 496 16.99 2.13 -12.49
CA GLY A 496 17.75 1.64 -13.65
C GLY A 496 17.17 2.10 -14.99
N ILE A 497 15.86 1.95 -15.21
CA ILE A 497 15.16 2.40 -16.42
C ILE A 497 15.26 3.92 -16.58
N VAL A 498 14.97 4.67 -15.51
CA VAL A 498 15.07 6.14 -15.49
C VAL A 498 16.50 6.61 -15.78
N SER A 499 17.49 5.92 -15.20
CA SER A 499 18.91 6.20 -15.42
C SER A 499 19.32 5.93 -16.86
N ALA A 500 18.91 4.79 -17.43
CA ALA A 500 19.22 4.42 -18.81
C ALA A 500 18.61 5.41 -19.80
N PHE A 501 17.35 5.78 -19.60
CA PHE A 501 16.68 6.77 -20.43
C PHE A 501 17.33 8.16 -20.30
N GLY A 502 17.59 8.62 -19.07
CA GLY A 502 18.28 9.89 -18.81
C GLY A 502 19.66 9.96 -19.45
N ALA A 503 20.46 8.90 -19.30
CA ALA A 503 21.79 8.80 -19.90
C ALA A 503 21.74 8.78 -21.44
N PHE A 504 20.78 8.07 -22.02
CA PHE A 504 20.56 8.03 -23.48
C PHE A 504 20.19 9.41 -24.04
N MET A 505 19.25 10.11 -23.40
CA MET A 505 18.86 11.46 -23.78
C MET A 505 20.03 12.44 -23.64
N PHE A 506 20.81 12.31 -22.56
CA PHE A 506 22.01 13.11 -22.34
C PHE A 506 23.10 12.84 -23.40
N GLN A 507 23.20 11.63 -23.93
CA GLN A 507 24.14 11.29 -24.99
C GLN A 507 23.76 11.94 -26.33
N ARG A 508 22.47 12.04 -26.63
CA ARG A 508 21.97 12.67 -27.85
C ARG A 508 21.93 14.20 -27.78
N LYS A 509 21.98 14.79 -26.59
CA LYS A 509 21.95 16.24 -26.43
C LYS A 509 23.23 16.88 -26.97
N GLU A 510 23.05 17.86 -27.84
CA GLU A 510 24.11 18.72 -28.34
C GLU A 510 24.45 19.77 -27.27
N LEU A 511 25.67 19.70 -26.72
CA LEU A 511 26.13 20.59 -25.64
C LEU A 511 26.76 21.89 -26.17
N ALA A 512 26.81 22.06 -27.50
CA ALA A 512 27.61 23.07 -28.19
C ALA A 512 26.80 23.85 -29.24
N LEU A 513 25.55 24.20 -28.95
CA LEU A 513 24.88 25.23 -29.74
C LEU A 513 25.30 26.61 -29.20
N PRO A 514 25.80 27.51 -30.05
CA PRO A 514 26.08 28.88 -29.63
C PRO A 514 24.77 29.53 -29.20
N ASN A 515 24.78 30.12 -28.00
CA ASN A 515 23.64 30.86 -27.49
C ASN A 515 23.43 32.10 -28.40
N PRO A 516 22.30 32.23 -29.13
CA PRO A 516 22.09 33.36 -30.04
C PRO A 516 22.01 34.72 -29.31
N THR A 517 21.91 34.71 -27.98
CA THR A 517 21.93 35.92 -27.15
C THR A 517 23.33 36.42 -26.82
N ALA A 518 24.39 35.64 -27.06
CA ALA A 518 25.77 36.09 -26.84
C ALA A 518 26.27 37.05 -27.93
N SER A 519 25.54 37.21 -29.04
CA SER A 519 25.85 38.17 -30.10
C SER A 519 24.98 39.44 -30.07
N MET A 520 24.18 39.65 -29.01
CA MET A 520 23.30 40.83 -28.88
C MET A 520 23.60 41.73 -27.67
N ASN A 521 24.74 41.54 -26.99
CA ASN A 521 25.23 42.48 -25.95
C ASN A 521 26.61 43.03 -26.32
#